data_AF-A0A2A2D7I9-F1
#
_entry.id   AF-A0A2A2D7I9-F1
#
_cell.length_a   1.000
_cell.length_b   1.000
_cell.length_c   1.000
_cell.angle_alpha   90.00
_cell.angle_beta   90.00
_cell.angle_gamma   90.00
#
_symmetry.space_group_name_H-M   'P 1'
#
loop_
_entity.id
_entity.type
_entity.pdbx_description
1 polymer ?
#
loop_
_entity_poly.entity_id
_entity_poly.type
_entity_poly.pdbx_seq_one_letter_code
_entity_poly.pdbx_strand_id
1 'polypeptide(L)'
;MSKDFPAGFPAQDCGGDRPAPAARLGAVEPYEHVTQRQERRPWVVGVSGASGTPYAAAVVRGLLAAGEAVDLVVSRASRLTLLDETGISFRDAHWRDDLRSWLERGADGKPHTFETEVADPALADVRYWAAGDFAAGPSSGSYPAKGMLIVPASTACVAGVALGLSKDLLQRVASVTLKERRPLVVAVRETPLSGQTLKQLVALDEAGAVVLPASPAFYAGATHIQDLVDFVAGRVLDAAGVPHQLYRRWRGELGEARSPG
;
A
#
# COMPACT_ATOMS: atom_id res chain seq x y z
N MET A 1 35.96 -57.75 -27.08
CA MET A 1 35.36 -56.73 -27.96
C MET A 1 35.91 -55.37 -27.53
N SER A 2 37.21 -55.13 -27.70
CA SER A 2 37.75 -54.26 -28.77
C SER A 2 36.70 -53.54 -29.63
N LYS A 3 36.73 -52.21 -29.59
CA LYS A 3 36.43 -51.34 -30.72
C LYS A 3 37.46 -50.23 -30.76
N ASP A 4 38.40 -50.41 -31.68
CA ASP A 4 39.36 -49.44 -32.17
C ASP A 4 38.67 -48.19 -32.73
N PHE A 5 39.24 -47.02 -32.48
CA PHE A 5 38.98 -45.79 -33.24
C PHE A 5 40.28 -45.37 -33.95
N PRO A 6 40.25 -45.04 -35.25
CA PRO A 6 41.45 -44.78 -36.03
C PRO A 6 41.99 -43.35 -35.83
N ALA A 7 43.29 -43.24 -36.08
CA ALA A 7 44.10 -42.03 -35.98
C ALA A 7 43.86 -41.03 -37.13
N GLY A 8 44.08 -39.74 -36.80
CA GLY A 8 44.65 -38.76 -37.71
C GLY A 8 43.79 -37.53 -38.04
N PHE A 9 44.21 -36.36 -37.58
CA PHE A 9 44.19 -35.11 -38.36
C PHE A 9 45.40 -34.24 -37.95
N PRO A 10 46.01 -33.50 -38.90
CA PRO A 10 47.33 -32.90 -38.75
C PRO A 10 47.29 -31.56 -38.00
N ALA A 11 48.42 -31.20 -37.38
CA ALA A 11 48.65 -29.87 -36.84
C ALA A 11 48.57 -28.82 -37.97
N GLN A 12 47.69 -27.83 -37.80
CA GLN A 12 47.62 -26.67 -38.68
C GLN A 12 47.99 -25.39 -37.93
N ASP A 13 48.72 -24.59 -38.69
CA ASP A 13 49.61 -23.49 -38.36
C ASP A 13 48.90 -22.26 -37.75
N CYS A 14 49.54 -21.62 -36.78
CA CYS A 14 49.10 -20.38 -36.17
C CYS A 14 49.45 -19.18 -37.07
N GLY A 15 48.67 -18.99 -38.14
CA GLY A 15 48.76 -17.83 -39.04
C GLY A 15 47.64 -16.82 -38.73
N GLY A 16 48.01 -15.58 -38.42
CA GLY A 16 47.14 -14.58 -37.79
C GLY A 16 46.06 -13.94 -38.65
N ASP A 17 45.10 -13.33 -37.95
CA ASP A 17 44.40 -12.15 -38.43
C ASP A 17 44.02 -11.27 -37.22
N ARG A 18 44.49 -10.01 -37.20
CA ARG A 18 44.15 -9.05 -36.13
C ARG A 18 42.77 -8.48 -36.44
N PRO A 19 41.81 -8.45 -35.50
CA PRO A 19 40.52 -7.83 -35.76
C PRO A 19 40.70 -6.31 -35.98
N ALA A 20 39.99 -5.79 -36.99
CA ALA A 20 39.94 -4.37 -37.34
C ALA A 20 39.47 -3.50 -36.15
N PRO A 21 39.94 -2.25 -36.02
CA PRO A 21 39.57 -1.40 -34.90
C PRO A 21 38.08 -1.04 -34.95
N ALA A 22 37.41 -1.20 -33.80
CA ALA A 22 36.01 -0.85 -33.62
C ALA A 22 35.75 0.63 -33.98
N ALA A 23 34.70 0.88 -34.77
CA ALA A 23 34.26 2.22 -35.11
C ALA A 23 33.94 3.01 -33.83
N ARG A 24 34.49 4.23 -33.71
CA ARG A 24 34.22 5.13 -32.58
C ARG A 24 32.74 5.46 -32.53
N LEU A 25 32.08 5.10 -31.43
CA LEU A 25 30.75 5.61 -31.09
C LEU A 25 30.80 7.15 -31.08
N GLY A 26 29.88 7.77 -31.83
CA GLY A 26 29.76 9.22 -31.93
C GLY A 26 29.53 9.87 -30.57
N ALA A 27 30.00 11.11 -30.42
CA ALA A 27 29.84 11.90 -29.22
C ALA A 27 28.35 12.02 -28.85
N VAL A 28 28.04 11.72 -27.58
CA VAL A 28 26.71 11.87 -27.00
C VAL A 28 26.52 13.36 -26.70
N GLU A 29 25.56 14.00 -27.37
CA GLU A 29 25.14 15.38 -27.07
C GLU A 29 24.73 15.51 -25.58
N PRO A 30 25.09 16.60 -24.89
CA PRO A 30 24.76 16.76 -23.47
C PRO A 30 23.24 16.84 -23.27
N TYR A 31 22.75 16.02 -22.33
CA TYR A 31 21.36 15.96 -21.91
C TYR A 31 20.92 17.33 -21.36
N GLU A 32 19.95 17.98 -22.01
CA GLU A 32 19.35 19.20 -21.48
C GLU A 32 18.79 18.93 -20.08
N HIS A 33 19.12 19.81 -19.13
CA HIS A 33 18.53 19.82 -17.80
C HIS A 33 17.05 20.24 -17.90
N VAL A 34 16.18 19.27 -18.19
CA VAL A 34 14.75 19.40 -17.97
C VAL A 34 14.56 19.65 -16.48
N THR A 35 13.98 20.79 -16.11
CA THR A 35 13.61 21.12 -14.74
C THR A 35 12.63 20.04 -14.25
N GLN A 36 13.14 19.03 -13.55
CA GLN A 36 12.35 17.88 -13.13
C GLN A 36 11.29 18.35 -12.12
N ARG A 37 10.01 18.28 -12.51
CA ARG A 37 8.94 18.14 -11.52
C ARG A 37 9.31 16.93 -10.67
N GLN A 38 9.40 17.13 -9.35
CA GLN A 38 9.68 16.06 -8.40
C GLN A 38 8.72 14.89 -8.68
N GLU A 39 9.27 13.72 -8.96
CA GLU A 39 8.50 12.56 -9.40
C GLU A 39 7.51 12.14 -8.31
N ARG A 40 6.23 11.96 -8.67
CA ARG A 40 5.17 11.60 -7.72
C ARG A 40 5.43 10.18 -7.17
N ARG A 41 5.67 10.07 -5.87
CA ARG A 41 5.93 8.80 -5.17
C ARG A 41 4.83 8.53 -4.14
N PRO A 42 3.71 7.88 -4.53
CA PRO A 42 2.55 7.74 -3.65
C PRO A 42 2.71 6.59 -2.65
N TRP A 43 1.96 6.66 -1.56
CA TRP A 43 1.54 5.48 -0.80
C TRP A 43 0.34 4.84 -1.48
N VAL A 44 0.35 3.51 -1.63
CA VAL A 44 -0.83 2.80 -2.09
C VAL A 44 -1.69 2.44 -0.87
N VAL A 45 -2.96 2.81 -0.89
CA VAL A 45 -3.95 2.42 0.14
C VAL A 45 -4.90 1.40 -0.46
N GLY A 46 -4.86 0.17 0.06
CA GLY A 46 -5.75 -0.92 -0.32
C GLY A 46 -6.89 -1.10 0.69
N VAL A 47 -8.14 -0.98 0.24
CA VAL A 47 -9.32 -1.22 1.08
C VAL A 47 -9.90 -2.57 0.68
N SER A 48 -9.88 -3.53 1.61
CA SER A 48 -10.43 -4.86 1.38
C SER A 48 -11.76 -5.06 2.13
N GLY A 49 -12.51 -6.12 1.79
CA GLY A 49 -13.86 -6.37 2.31
C GLY A 49 -13.96 -6.82 3.78
N ALA A 50 -13.09 -6.33 4.66
CA ALA A 50 -13.31 -6.40 6.09
C ALA A 50 -14.12 -5.17 6.53
N SER A 51 -14.83 -5.30 7.64
CA SER A 51 -15.41 -4.14 8.30
C SER A 51 -14.31 -3.28 8.93
N GLY A 52 -14.57 -1.98 9.11
CA GLY A 52 -13.61 -1.00 9.59
C GLY A 52 -13.21 0.02 8.52
N THR A 53 -14.12 0.37 7.60
CA THR A 53 -13.87 1.42 6.61
C THR A 53 -13.54 2.81 7.22
N PRO A 54 -14.01 3.18 8.43
CA PRO A 54 -13.53 4.41 9.08
C PRO A 54 -12.01 4.45 9.33
N TYR A 55 -11.36 3.31 9.59
CA TYR A 55 -9.89 3.25 9.73
C TYR A 55 -9.20 3.66 8.43
N ALA A 56 -9.71 3.20 7.30
CA ALA A 56 -9.15 3.50 5.99
C ALA A 56 -9.33 4.99 5.65
N ALA A 57 -10.51 5.56 5.92
CA ALA A 57 -10.76 6.99 5.75
C ALA A 57 -9.79 7.83 6.60
N ALA A 58 -9.58 7.47 7.87
CA ALA A 58 -8.63 8.14 8.74
C ALA A 58 -7.17 8.03 8.26
N VAL A 59 -6.75 6.87 7.74
CA VAL A 59 -5.41 6.70 7.13
C VAL A 59 -5.26 7.59 5.90
N VAL A 60 -6.25 7.62 5.00
CA VAL A 60 -6.20 8.48 3.80
C VAL A 60 -6.12 9.96 4.21
N ARG A 61 -6.97 10.42 5.13
CA ARG A 61 -6.89 11.79 5.66
C ARG A 61 -5.52 12.10 6.26
N GLY A 62 -4.96 11.18 7.06
CA GLY A 62 -3.65 11.35 7.68
C GLY A 62 -2.50 11.44 6.68
N LEU A 63 -2.53 10.63 5.60
CA LEU A 63 -1.57 10.74 4.50
C LEU A 63 -1.67 12.10 3.80
N LEU A 64 -2.89 12.52 3.43
CA LEU A 64 -3.11 13.81 2.77
C LEU A 64 -2.66 14.99 3.66
N ALA A 65 -2.96 14.95 4.95
CA ALA A 65 -2.51 15.96 5.91
C ALA A 65 -0.97 16.00 6.07
N ALA A 66 -0.28 14.89 5.81
CA ALA A 66 1.18 14.82 5.79
C ALA A 66 1.78 15.26 4.44
N GLY A 67 0.97 15.70 3.47
CA GLY A 67 1.41 16.06 2.11
C GLY A 67 1.79 14.84 1.26
N GLU A 68 1.30 13.64 1.62
CA GLU A 68 1.58 12.41 0.90
C GLU A 68 0.61 12.19 -0.25
N ALA A 69 1.14 11.83 -1.42
CA ALA A 69 0.32 11.39 -2.54
C ALA A 69 -0.25 9.99 -2.29
N VAL A 70 -1.48 9.74 -2.75
CA VAL A 70 -2.20 8.48 -2.48
C VAL A 70 -2.64 7.80 -3.77
N ASP A 71 -2.35 6.52 -3.91
CA ASP A 71 -2.99 5.65 -4.90
C ASP A 71 -3.98 4.73 -4.18
N LEU A 72 -5.27 4.92 -4.42
CA LEU A 72 -6.35 4.21 -3.75
C LEU A 72 -6.83 3.02 -4.59
N VAL A 73 -6.88 1.84 -3.97
CA VAL A 73 -7.49 0.63 -4.53
C VAL A 73 -8.61 0.16 -3.62
N VAL A 74 -9.86 0.25 -4.08
CA VAL A 74 -11.03 -0.26 -3.34
C VAL A 74 -11.44 -1.59 -3.97
N SER A 75 -11.30 -2.69 -3.22
CA SER A 75 -11.69 -4.02 -3.69
C SER A 75 -13.20 -4.10 -4.00
N ARG A 76 -13.63 -5.08 -4.79
CA ARG A 76 -15.06 -5.28 -5.04
C ARG A 76 -15.83 -5.59 -3.74
N ALA A 77 -15.23 -6.39 -2.86
CA ALA A 77 -15.86 -6.76 -1.58
C ALA A 77 -16.00 -5.57 -0.62
N SER A 78 -15.02 -4.64 -0.60
CA SER A 78 -15.10 -3.47 0.28
C SER A 78 -16.19 -2.47 -0.12
N ARG A 79 -16.70 -2.51 -1.35
CA ARG A 79 -17.87 -1.67 -1.71
C ARG A 79 -19.10 -2.05 -0.90
N LEU A 80 -19.27 -3.34 -0.61
CA LEU A 80 -20.38 -3.83 0.21
C LEU A 80 -20.21 -3.42 1.67
N THR A 81 -18.99 -3.53 2.23
CA THR A 81 -18.74 -3.11 3.61
C THR A 81 -18.82 -1.60 3.77
N LEU A 82 -18.36 -0.83 2.81
CA LEU A 82 -18.48 0.64 2.82
C LEU A 82 -19.96 1.06 2.78
N LEU A 83 -20.76 0.42 1.94
CA LEU A 83 -22.21 0.66 1.89
C LEU A 83 -22.89 0.29 3.21
N ASP A 84 -22.58 -0.88 3.76
CA ASP A 84 -23.18 -1.39 5.01
C ASP A 84 -22.83 -0.50 6.22
N GLU A 85 -21.59 -0.03 6.31
CA GLU A 85 -21.12 0.73 7.47
C GLU A 85 -21.44 2.23 7.40
N THR A 86 -21.53 2.80 6.20
CA THR A 86 -21.59 4.26 6.03
C THR A 86 -22.81 4.72 5.24
N GLY A 87 -23.53 3.81 4.59
CA GLY A 87 -24.59 4.13 3.63
C GLY A 87 -24.08 4.68 2.29
N ILE A 88 -22.76 4.77 2.10
CA ILE A 88 -22.16 5.36 0.90
C ILE A 88 -21.89 4.26 -0.13
N SER A 89 -22.36 4.46 -1.37
CA SER A 89 -21.94 3.62 -2.49
C SER A 89 -20.61 4.11 -3.04
N PHE A 90 -19.67 3.20 -3.36
CA PHE A 90 -18.40 3.55 -3.99
C PHE A 90 -18.31 3.02 -5.42
N ARG A 91 -18.41 3.89 -6.41
CA ARG A 91 -18.54 3.56 -7.84
C ARG A 91 -17.32 4.05 -8.61
N ASP A 92 -16.81 3.21 -9.52
CA ASP A 92 -15.62 3.56 -10.32
C ASP A 92 -15.81 4.88 -11.09
N ALA A 93 -16.98 5.08 -11.70
CA ALA A 93 -17.26 6.28 -12.50
C ALA A 93 -17.45 7.56 -11.65
N HIS A 94 -17.75 7.43 -10.36
CA HIS A 94 -18.04 8.53 -9.44
C HIS A 94 -17.09 8.57 -8.24
N TRP A 95 -15.93 7.93 -8.37
CA TRP A 95 -15.04 7.67 -7.23
C TRP A 95 -14.63 8.94 -6.49
N ARG A 96 -14.53 10.09 -7.17
CA ARG A 96 -14.14 11.36 -6.54
C ARG A 96 -15.20 11.86 -5.56
N ASP A 97 -16.46 11.87 -5.97
CA ASP A 97 -17.59 12.31 -5.15
C ASP A 97 -17.88 11.30 -4.03
N ASP A 98 -17.79 10.01 -4.36
CA ASP A 98 -17.99 8.93 -3.40
C ASP A 98 -16.85 8.90 -2.35
N LEU A 99 -15.60 9.15 -2.76
CA LEU A 99 -14.46 9.29 -1.85
C LEU A 99 -14.61 10.52 -0.96
N ARG A 100 -14.96 11.68 -1.52
CA ARG A 100 -15.20 12.90 -0.72
C ARG A 100 -16.23 12.63 0.37
N SER A 101 -17.39 12.11 -0.03
CA SER A 101 -18.48 11.77 0.90
C SER A 101 -18.03 10.81 2.00
N TRP A 102 -17.15 9.87 1.66
CA TRP A 102 -16.59 8.91 2.61
C TRP A 102 -15.57 9.55 3.57
N LEU A 103 -14.69 10.42 3.09
CA LEU A 103 -13.67 11.08 3.91
C LEU A 103 -14.26 12.14 4.86
N GLU A 104 -15.37 12.80 4.49
CA GLU A 104 -16.08 13.75 5.35
C GLU A 104 -16.85 13.08 6.51
N ARG A 105 -17.08 11.77 6.43
CA ARG A 105 -17.88 11.01 7.38
C ARG A 105 -17.11 10.73 8.67
N GLY A 106 -17.72 11.05 9.82
CA GLY A 106 -17.24 10.60 11.12
C GLY A 106 -17.46 9.10 11.34
N ALA A 107 -16.64 8.48 12.20
CA ALA A 107 -16.83 7.08 12.58
C ALA A 107 -18.16 6.81 13.31
N ASP A 108 -18.80 7.86 13.85
CA ASP A 108 -20.16 7.82 14.42
C ASP A 108 -21.27 7.98 13.38
N GLY A 109 -20.93 8.07 12.10
CA GLY A 109 -21.87 8.22 10.98
C GLY A 109 -22.29 9.67 10.72
N LYS A 110 -21.83 10.67 11.49
CA LYS A 110 -22.18 12.07 11.23
C LYS A 110 -21.58 12.57 9.90
N PRO A 111 -22.38 13.21 9.03
CA PRO A 111 -21.87 13.82 7.80
C PRO A 111 -21.05 15.07 8.14
N HIS A 112 -20.12 15.43 7.26
CA HIS A 112 -19.32 16.66 7.37
C HIS A 112 -18.58 16.82 8.71
N THR A 113 -18.19 15.70 9.34
CA THR A 113 -17.39 15.70 10.56
C THR A 113 -15.97 16.20 10.28
N PHE A 114 -15.47 15.94 9.08
CA PHE A 114 -14.19 16.45 8.60
C PHE A 114 -14.45 17.42 7.47
N GLU A 115 -13.85 18.60 7.56
CA GLU A 115 -13.77 19.51 6.44
C GLU A 115 -12.85 18.88 5.39
N THR A 116 -13.42 18.34 4.31
CA THR A 116 -12.67 18.20 3.05
C THR A 116 -13.05 19.41 2.22
N GLU A 117 -12.10 20.31 1.96
CA GLU A 117 -12.46 21.59 1.36
C GLU A 117 -13.19 21.35 0.03
N VAL A 118 -14.32 21.99 -0.20
CA VAL A 118 -15.22 21.62 -1.32
C VAL A 118 -14.58 21.96 -2.70
N ALA A 119 -13.40 22.60 -2.70
CA ALA A 119 -12.47 22.84 -3.81
C ALA A 119 -11.05 22.25 -3.61
N ASP A 120 -10.88 21.22 -2.75
CA ASP A 120 -9.60 20.82 -2.14
C ASP A 120 -8.50 20.37 -3.14
N PRO A 121 -7.36 21.07 -3.19
CA PRO A 121 -6.11 20.52 -3.73
C PRO A 121 -5.70 19.19 -3.09
N ALA A 122 -6.17 18.84 -1.88
CA ALA A 122 -5.80 17.60 -1.20
C ALA A 122 -6.28 16.33 -1.92
N LEU A 123 -7.44 16.34 -2.59
CA LEU A 123 -7.84 15.21 -3.46
C LEU A 123 -7.13 15.23 -4.83
N ALA A 124 -6.41 16.31 -5.18
CA ALA A 124 -5.66 16.37 -6.43
C ALA A 124 -4.53 15.32 -6.45
N ASP A 125 -3.98 14.98 -5.28
CA ASP A 125 -2.89 14.00 -5.16
C ASP A 125 -3.38 12.56 -4.94
N VAL A 126 -4.70 12.33 -4.95
CA VAL A 126 -5.30 10.99 -4.95
C VAL A 126 -5.50 10.49 -6.39
N ARG A 127 -5.03 9.28 -6.69
CA ARG A 127 -5.40 8.52 -7.88
C ARG A 127 -6.17 7.28 -7.47
N TYR A 128 -7.30 7.03 -8.12
CA TYR A 128 -8.08 5.81 -7.92
C TYR A 128 -7.77 4.78 -9.01
N TRP A 129 -7.59 3.52 -8.60
CA TRP A 129 -7.46 2.39 -9.51
C TRP A 129 -8.56 1.37 -9.24
N ALA A 130 -9.28 1.00 -10.29
CA ALA A 130 -10.32 -0.02 -10.19
C ALA A 130 -9.72 -1.38 -9.81
N ALA A 131 -10.44 -2.16 -8.99
CA ALA A 131 -9.92 -3.44 -8.46
C ALA A 131 -9.50 -4.47 -9.53
N GLY A 132 -10.05 -4.37 -10.74
CA GLY A 132 -9.73 -5.25 -11.87
C GLY A 132 -8.70 -4.68 -12.85
N ASP A 133 -8.17 -3.48 -12.62
CA ASP A 133 -7.25 -2.82 -13.54
C ASP A 133 -5.80 -3.30 -13.33
N PHE A 134 -5.44 -4.40 -13.97
CA PHE A 134 -4.06 -4.91 -13.94
C PHE A 134 -3.07 -4.09 -14.79
N ALA A 135 -3.55 -3.15 -15.60
CA ALA A 135 -2.70 -2.21 -16.34
C ALA A 135 -2.33 -0.98 -15.50
N ALA A 136 -2.93 -0.81 -14.31
CA ALA A 136 -2.62 0.25 -13.36
C ALA A 136 -1.13 0.30 -13.01
N GLY A 137 -0.56 1.49 -12.89
CA GLY A 137 0.86 1.70 -12.57
C GLY A 137 1.36 0.83 -11.39
N PRO A 138 0.68 0.85 -10.22
CA PRO A 138 1.06 0.03 -9.06
C PRO A 138 1.16 -1.49 -9.31
N SER A 139 0.63 -2.03 -10.41
CA SER A 139 0.76 -3.45 -10.76
C SER A 139 2.19 -3.86 -11.22
N SER A 140 3.06 -2.87 -11.42
CA SER A 140 4.45 -3.01 -11.86
C SER A 140 5.44 -2.56 -10.78
N GLY A 141 6.54 -3.31 -10.63
CA GLY A 141 7.63 -2.96 -9.70
C GLY A 141 8.38 -1.68 -10.09
N SER A 142 8.39 -1.34 -11.38
CA SER A 142 9.00 -0.09 -11.87
C SER A 142 8.22 1.17 -11.48
N TYR A 143 6.95 1.04 -11.06
CA TYR A 143 6.16 2.18 -10.62
C TYR A 143 6.67 2.69 -9.26
N PRO A 144 6.95 4.00 -9.10
CA PRO A 144 7.71 4.53 -7.98
C PRO A 144 6.88 4.76 -6.70
N ALA A 145 6.10 3.76 -6.27
CA ALA A 145 5.37 3.81 -5.00
C ALA A 145 6.31 3.70 -3.79
N LYS A 146 5.97 4.40 -2.70
CA LYS A 146 6.69 4.34 -1.41
C LYS A 146 6.51 3.00 -0.71
N GLY A 147 5.29 2.48 -0.76
CA GLY A 147 4.86 1.24 -0.10
C GLY A 147 3.35 1.10 -0.18
N MET A 148 2.80 0.17 0.60
CA MET A 148 1.36 -0.11 0.60
C MET A 148 0.81 -0.28 2.02
N LEU A 149 -0.39 0.27 2.25
CA LEU A 149 -1.16 0.13 3.49
C LEU A 149 -2.49 -0.54 3.13
N ILE A 150 -2.70 -1.77 3.59
CA ILE A 150 -3.99 -2.47 3.43
C ILE A 150 -4.82 -2.23 4.68
N VAL A 151 -5.86 -1.41 4.57
CA VAL A 151 -6.70 -1.00 5.69
C VAL A 151 -8.18 -0.87 5.27
N PRO A 152 -9.10 -1.60 5.92
CA PRO A 152 -8.86 -2.83 6.67
C PRO A 152 -8.47 -3.99 5.74
N ALA A 153 -7.79 -4.99 6.29
CA ALA A 153 -7.45 -6.25 5.63
C ALA A 153 -8.39 -7.38 6.08
N SER A 154 -9.12 -7.99 5.14
CA SER A 154 -9.95 -9.18 5.37
C SER A 154 -9.11 -10.44 5.39
N THR A 155 -9.63 -11.50 6.01
CA THR A 155 -8.96 -12.82 6.01
C THR A 155 -8.74 -13.35 4.59
N ALA A 156 -9.67 -13.10 3.67
CA ALA A 156 -9.50 -13.44 2.25
C ALA A 156 -8.39 -12.64 1.56
N CYS A 157 -8.20 -11.37 1.94
CA CYS A 157 -7.08 -10.55 1.48
C CYS A 157 -5.76 -11.09 2.04
N VAL A 158 -5.69 -11.30 3.37
CA VAL A 158 -4.53 -11.87 4.07
C VAL A 158 -4.09 -13.18 3.42
N ALA A 159 -5.03 -14.11 3.22
CA ALA A 159 -4.75 -15.39 2.56
C ALA A 159 -4.20 -15.20 1.15
N GLY A 160 -4.82 -14.32 0.35
CA GLY A 160 -4.41 -14.09 -1.03
C GLY A 160 -3.04 -13.45 -1.17
N VAL A 161 -2.68 -12.53 -0.26
CA VAL A 161 -1.34 -11.93 -0.23
C VAL A 161 -0.30 -12.93 0.27
N ALA A 162 -0.59 -13.65 1.36
CA ALA A 162 0.34 -14.64 1.93
C ALA A 162 0.66 -15.77 0.95
N LEU A 163 -0.31 -16.19 0.13
CA LEU A 163 -0.13 -17.21 -0.90
C LEU A 163 0.34 -16.66 -2.25
N GLY A 164 0.47 -15.34 -2.41
CA GLY A 164 0.91 -14.71 -3.66
C GLY A 164 -0.07 -14.80 -4.83
N LEU A 165 -1.37 -15.01 -4.58
CA LEU A 165 -2.37 -15.32 -5.63
C LEU A 165 -2.52 -14.21 -6.67
N SER A 166 -2.39 -12.94 -6.26
CA SER A 166 -2.54 -11.76 -7.14
C SER A 166 -3.84 -11.75 -7.96
N LYS A 167 -4.97 -12.18 -7.36
CA LYS A 167 -6.25 -12.39 -8.08
C LYS A 167 -6.97 -11.08 -8.48
N ASP A 168 -6.61 -9.98 -7.84
CA ASP A 168 -7.09 -8.62 -8.10
C ASP A 168 -5.94 -7.62 -7.95
N LEU A 169 -6.18 -6.36 -8.31
CA LEU A 169 -5.15 -5.33 -8.24
C LEU A 169 -4.62 -5.16 -6.83
N LEU A 170 -5.46 -5.20 -5.79
CA LEU A 170 -5.02 -5.05 -4.40
C LEU A 170 -3.98 -6.11 -4.04
N GLN A 171 -4.27 -7.38 -4.31
CA GLN A 171 -3.32 -8.48 -4.05
C GLN A 171 -2.06 -8.38 -4.93
N ARG A 172 -2.22 -7.95 -6.19
CA ARG A 172 -1.09 -7.74 -7.10
C ARG A 172 -0.16 -6.63 -6.62
N VAL A 173 -0.69 -5.51 -6.14
CA VAL A 173 0.14 -4.43 -5.59
C VAL A 173 0.85 -4.89 -4.32
N ALA A 174 0.20 -5.69 -3.48
CA ALA A 174 0.85 -6.25 -2.29
C ALA A 174 2.02 -7.18 -2.65
N SER A 175 1.85 -8.06 -3.66
CA SER A 175 2.94 -8.93 -4.12
C SER A 175 4.08 -8.15 -4.77
N VAL A 176 3.77 -7.06 -5.50
CA VAL A 176 4.77 -6.11 -6.00
C VAL A 176 5.49 -5.40 -4.85
N THR A 177 4.76 -4.95 -3.83
CA THR A 177 5.33 -4.25 -2.68
C THR A 177 6.34 -5.13 -1.96
N LEU A 178 5.99 -6.39 -1.69
CA LEU A 178 6.87 -7.36 -1.04
C LEU A 178 8.10 -7.70 -1.88
N LYS A 179 7.93 -8.03 -3.18
CA LYS A 179 9.08 -8.41 -4.03
C LYS A 179 10.07 -7.28 -4.26
N GLU A 180 9.59 -6.03 -4.24
CA GLU A 180 10.43 -4.82 -4.32
C GLU A 180 10.98 -4.36 -2.96
N ARG A 181 10.73 -5.14 -1.89
CA ARG A 181 11.14 -4.84 -0.51
C ARG A 181 10.70 -3.45 -0.02
N ARG A 182 9.48 -3.06 -0.40
CA ARG A 182 8.85 -1.82 0.06
C ARG A 182 8.03 -2.09 1.33
N PRO A 183 7.83 -1.09 2.20
CA PRO A 183 6.97 -1.23 3.37
C PRO A 183 5.55 -1.68 2.98
N LEU A 184 5.09 -2.75 3.62
CA LEU A 184 3.71 -3.23 3.55
C LEU A 184 3.13 -3.28 4.96
N VAL A 185 2.06 -2.54 5.22
CA VAL A 185 1.30 -2.65 6.47
C VAL A 185 -0.03 -3.33 6.19
N VAL A 186 -0.38 -4.35 6.97
CA VAL A 186 -1.61 -5.14 6.82
C VAL A 186 -2.46 -4.98 8.08
N ALA A 187 -3.46 -4.10 8.00
CA ALA A 187 -4.34 -3.79 9.12
C ALA A 187 -5.49 -4.82 9.24
N VAL A 188 -5.22 -6.01 9.77
CA VAL A 188 -6.19 -7.11 9.82
C VAL A 188 -7.34 -6.81 10.77
N ARG A 189 -8.58 -7.01 10.30
CA ARG A 189 -9.79 -6.91 11.13
C ARG A 189 -10.55 -8.23 11.04
N GLU A 190 -10.42 -9.05 12.08
CA GLU A 190 -11.15 -10.30 12.25
C GLU A 190 -11.17 -10.71 13.73
N THR A 191 -12.25 -11.34 14.19
CA THR A 191 -12.29 -12.01 15.48
C THR A 191 -13.47 -12.99 15.55
N PRO A 192 -13.30 -14.21 16.10
CA PRO A 192 -12.05 -14.84 16.53
C PRO A 192 -11.14 -15.26 15.35
N LEU A 193 -9.86 -15.49 15.61
CA LEU A 193 -8.91 -15.94 14.59
C LEU A 193 -8.84 -17.47 14.51
N SER A 194 -8.89 -18.00 13.28
CA SER A 194 -8.62 -19.41 13.01
C SER A 194 -7.12 -19.70 12.98
N GLY A 195 -6.72 -20.95 13.24
CA GLY A 195 -5.32 -21.37 13.11
C GLY A 195 -4.73 -21.15 11.71
N GLN A 196 -5.56 -21.19 10.67
CA GLN A 196 -5.12 -20.92 9.30
C GLN A 196 -4.81 -19.44 9.08
N THR A 197 -5.68 -18.55 9.58
CA THR A 197 -5.46 -17.11 9.54
C THR A 197 -4.19 -16.74 10.31
N LEU A 198 -3.98 -17.31 11.50
CA LEU A 198 -2.77 -17.07 12.30
C LEU A 198 -1.49 -17.45 11.54
N LYS A 199 -1.46 -18.63 10.90
CA LYS A 199 -0.30 -19.05 10.08
C LYS A 199 -0.04 -18.10 8.91
N GLN A 200 -1.09 -17.59 8.26
CA GLN A 200 -0.96 -16.63 7.17
C GLN A 200 -0.44 -15.28 7.66
N LEU A 201 -0.88 -14.81 8.83
CA LEU A 201 -0.35 -13.60 9.44
C LEU A 201 1.15 -13.76 9.77
N VAL A 202 1.55 -14.90 10.34
CA VAL A 202 2.98 -15.21 10.56
C VAL A 202 3.76 -15.21 9.24
N ALA A 203 3.24 -15.84 8.19
CA ALA A 203 3.91 -15.87 6.89
C ALA A 203 4.07 -14.47 6.27
N LEU A 204 3.12 -13.55 6.50
CA LEU A 204 3.24 -12.17 6.06
C LEU A 204 4.31 -11.41 6.86
N ASP A 205 4.36 -11.61 8.18
CA ASP A 205 5.39 -11.05 9.05
C ASP A 205 6.80 -11.52 8.64
N GLU A 206 6.96 -12.83 8.42
CA GLU A 206 8.21 -13.43 7.92
C GLU A 206 8.63 -12.90 6.54
N ALA A 207 7.66 -12.52 5.70
CA ALA A 207 7.90 -11.89 4.41
C ALA A 207 8.27 -10.39 4.51
N GLY A 208 8.26 -9.81 5.71
CA GLY A 208 8.62 -8.42 5.98
C GLY A 208 7.44 -7.44 5.98
N ALA A 209 6.19 -7.93 5.98
CA ALA A 209 5.03 -7.07 6.17
C ALA A 209 4.82 -6.78 7.67
N VAL A 210 4.34 -5.59 8.02
CA VAL A 210 3.86 -5.29 9.36
C VAL A 210 2.43 -5.83 9.50
N VAL A 211 2.24 -6.81 10.37
CA VAL A 211 0.91 -7.28 10.76
C VAL A 211 0.35 -6.41 11.89
N LEU A 212 -0.73 -5.68 11.60
CA LEU A 212 -1.34 -4.71 12.52
C LEU A 212 -2.82 -5.06 12.75
N PRO A 213 -3.18 -5.76 13.83
CA PRO A 213 -4.59 -5.99 14.13
C PRO A 213 -5.31 -4.67 14.43
N ALA A 214 -6.54 -4.52 13.93
CA ALA A 214 -7.42 -3.38 14.23
C ALA A 214 -7.98 -3.46 15.67
N SER A 215 -7.08 -3.37 16.64
CA SER A 215 -7.32 -3.51 18.07
C SER A 215 -6.95 -2.19 18.78
N PRO A 216 -7.89 -1.23 18.88
CA PRO A 216 -7.59 0.09 19.44
C PRO A 216 -7.23 0.02 20.92
N ALA A 217 -6.35 0.92 21.37
CA ALA A 217 -5.97 1.02 22.77
C ALA A 217 -6.77 2.09 23.51
N PHE A 218 -7.07 1.83 24.78
CA PHE A 218 -7.82 2.73 25.65
C PHE A 218 -6.93 3.68 26.47
N TYR A 219 -5.61 3.46 26.47
CA TYR A 219 -4.69 4.31 27.22
C TYR A 219 -4.54 5.72 26.63
N ALA A 220 -4.96 5.91 25.37
CA ALA A 220 -4.91 7.20 24.69
C ALA A 220 -5.98 8.19 25.17
N GLY A 221 -6.84 7.80 26.13
CA GLY A 221 -7.88 8.68 26.69
C GLY A 221 -9.08 8.86 25.78
N ALA A 222 -9.40 7.85 24.95
CA ALA A 222 -10.54 7.89 24.03
C ALA A 222 -11.87 8.20 24.77
N THR A 223 -12.58 9.19 24.27
CA THR A 223 -13.92 9.62 24.75
C THR A 223 -14.98 9.50 23.66
N HIS A 224 -14.56 9.40 22.41
CA HIS A 224 -15.42 9.24 21.23
C HIS A 224 -14.96 8.04 20.40
N ILE A 225 -15.86 7.46 19.61
CA ILE A 225 -15.53 6.36 18.70
C ILE A 225 -14.42 6.74 17.71
N GLN A 226 -14.38 8.02 17.29
CA GLN A 226 -13.36 8.52 16.38
C GLN A 226 -11.96 8.42 16.98
N ASP A 227 -11.78 8.58 18.30
CA ASP A 227 -10.48 8.45 18.96
C ASP A 227 -9.92 7.02 18.83
N LEU A 228 -10.79 6.00 18.88
CA LEU A 228 -10.41 4.60 18.69
C LEU A 228 -10.01 4.33 17.24
N VAL A 229 -10.73 4.94 16.30
CA VAL A 229 -10.41 4.87 14.86
C VAL A 229 -9.07 5.52 14.57
N ASP A 230 -8.86 6.72 15.08
CA ASP A 230 -7.66 7.52 14.90
C ASP A 230 -6.44 6.88 15.58
N PHE A 231 -6.62 6.15 16.68
CA PHE A 231 -5.57 5.33 17.27
C PHE A 231 -5.05 4.27 16.29
N VAL A 232 -5.94 3.43 15.74
CA VAL A 232 -5.52 2.36 14.80
C VAL A 232 -4.94 2.96 13.52
N ALA A 233 -5.56 4.00 12.97
CA ALA A 233 -5.06 4.69 11.79
C ALA A 233 -3.67 5.31 12.04
N GLY A 234 -3.48 5.94 13.21
CA GLY A 234 -2.17 6.46 13.62
C GLY A 234 -1.12 5.36 13.75
N ARG A 235 -1.46 4.18 14.30
CA ARG A 235 -0.53 3.04 14.34
C ARG A 235 -0.15 2.53 12.94
N VAL A 236 -1.07 2.59 11.97
CA VAL A 236 -0.77 2.29 10.56
C VAL A 236 0.21 3.31 9.98
N LEU A 237 0.01 4.60 10.24
CA LEU A 237 0.90 5.68 9.78
C LEU A 237 2.28 5.63 10.45
N ASP A 238 2.34 5.34 11.75
CA ASP A 238 3.59 5.10 12.49
C ASP A 238 4.39 3.96 11.86
N ALA A 239 3.75 2.84 11.54
CA ALA A 239 4.40 1.69 10.89
C ALA A 239 4.90 2.03 9.46
N ALA A 240 4.27 2.99 8.80
CA ALA A 240 4.68 3.54 7.52
C ALA A 240 5.77 4.63 7.63
N GLY A 241 6.08 5.08 8.85
CA GLY A 241 6.99 6.21 9.09
C GLY A 241 6.42 7.57 8.69
N VAL A 242 5.09 7.71 8.60
CA VAL A 242 4.41 8.95 8.24
C VAL A 242 4.08 9.76 9.50
N PRO A 243 4.57 11.00 9.64
CA PRO A 243 4.24 11.86 10.78
C PRO A 243 2.74 12.20 10.84
N HIS A 244 2.15 12.14 12.03
CA HIS A 244 0.74 12.49 12.26
C HIS A 244 0.49 12.94 13.70
N GLN A 245 -0.70 13.50 13.94
CA GLN A 245 -1.18 13.92 15.27
C GLN A 245 -2.51 13.23 15.68
N LEU A 246 -2.91 12.18 14.97
CA LEU A 246 -4.17 11.45 15.19
C LEU A 246 -4.43 10.94 16.63
N TYR A 247 -3.40 10.67 17.43
CA TYR A 247 -3.58 10.26 18.82
C TYR A 247 -2.42 10.75 19.70
N ARG A 248 -2.67 10.82 21.00
CA ARG A 248 -1.65 11.20 21.99
C ARG A 248 -0.58 10.10 22.11
N ARG A 249 0.66 10.42 21.75
CA ARG A 249 1.81 9.52 21.97
C ARG A 249 2.04 9.27 23.47
N TRP A 250 2.35 8.02 23.82
CA TRP A 250 2.74 7.63 25.16
C TRP A 250 4.07 8.30 25.56
N ARG A 251 4.10 8.98 26.72
CA ARG A 251 5.29 9.68 27.24
C ARG A 251 5.94 9.01 28.47
N GLY A 252 5.39 7.88 28.94
CA GLY A 252 5.88 7.19 30.13
C GLY A 252 5.15 7.51 31.43
N GLU A 253 4.14 8.38 31.40
CA GLU A 253 3.40 8.80 32.60
C GLU A 253 1.99 8.17 32.64
N LEU A 254 1.67 7.50 33.77
CA LEU A 254 0.35 6.93 33.99
C LEU A 254 -0.69 8.02 34.23
N GLY A 255 -1.87 7.91 33.62
CA GLY A 255 -3.02 8.78 33.91
C GLY A 255 -3.01 10.13 33.20
N GLU A 256 -1.94 10.49 32.50
CA GLU A 256 -1.78 11.77 31.77
C GLU A 256 -2.96 12.05 30.81
N ALA A 257 -3.50 10.99 30.18
CA ALA A 257 -4.62 11.04 29.26
C ALA A 257 -5.99 11.31 29.91
N ARG A 258 -6.08 11.22 31.24
CA ARG A 258 -7.32 11.44 32.02
C ARG A 258 -7.26 12.66 32.92
N SER A 259 -6.10 13.30 33.04
CA SER A 259 -5.98 14.56 33.77
C SER A 259 -6.65 15.67 32.95
N PRO A 260 -7.68 16.35 33.48
CA PRO A 260 -8.22 17.54 32.84
C PRO A 260 -7.11 18.59 32.78
N GLY A 261 -6.79 19.03 31.55
CA GLY A 261 -5.95 20.20 31.31
C GLY A 261 -6.70 21.49 31.55
#